data_AF-A0A9E5UII0-F1
#
_entry.id   AF-A0A9E5UII0-F1
#
_cell.length_a   1.000
_cell.length_b   1.000
_cell.length_c   1.000
_cell.angle_alpha   90.00
_cell.angle_beta   90.00
_cell.angle_gamma   90.00
#
_symmetry.space_group_name_H-M   'P 1'
#
loop_
_entity.id
_entity.type
_entity.pdbx_description
1 polymer ?
#
loop_
_entity_poly.entity_id
_entity_poly.type
_entity_poly.pdbx_seq_one_letter_code
_entity_poly.pdbx_strand_id
1 'polypeptide(L)' 'MPRPNRIYDTDTVIIVDTETTGLYGYPHDLVLEIGAVAVDLETREVEDIYDQVIGYDIDAMTTQQRNCMV' A
#
# COMPACT_ATOMS: atom_id res chain seq x y z
N MET A 1 3.62 11.55 -7.33
CA MET A 1 5.01 12.00 -7.09
C MET A 1 5.36 11.58 -5.67
N PRO A 2 6.38 10.74 -5.42
CA PRO A 2 6.82 10.48 -4.06
C PRO A 2 7.27 11.80 -3.42
N ARG A 3 6.70 12.13 -2.25
CA ARG A 3 7.10 13.33 -1.51
C ARG A 3 8.53 13.14 -0.99
N PRO A 4 9.36 14.20 -0.90
CA PRO A 4 10.72 14.09 -0.37
C PRO A 4 10.70 13.45 1.03
N ASN A 5 11.78 12.76 1.41
CA ASN A 5 11.97 12.08 2.70
C ASN A 5 11.56 12.98 3.87
N ARG A 6 10.28 12.91 4.25
CA ARG A 6 9.73 13.64 5.38
C ARG A 6 10.10 12.89 6.62
N ILE A 7 10.80 13.58 7.52
CA ILE A 7 11.07 13.08 8.85
C ILE A 7 9.81 13.40 9.67
N TYR A 8 9.20 12.37 10.25
CA TYR A 8 8.08 12.52 11.15
C TYR A 8 8.58 12.60 12.60
N ASP A 9 7.94 13.43 13.40
CA ASP A 9 8.25 13.55 14.82
C ASP A 9 7.81 12.29 15.58
N THR A 10 8.29 12.12 16.82
CA THR A 10 8.02 10.93 17.65
C THR A 10 6.55 10.74 18.00
N ASP A 11 5.73 11.79 17.88
CA ASP A 11 4.28 11.78 18.11
C ASP A 11 3.47 11.53 16.83
N THR A 12 4.11 11.03 15.78
CA THR A 12 3.43 10.58 14.56
C THR A 12 3.36 9.06 14.47
N VAL A 13 2.19 8.52 14.16
CA VAL A 13 2.00 7.11 13.80
C VAL A 13 1.79 7.00 12.29
N ILE A 14 2.58 6.14 11.64
CA ILE A 14 2.37 5.79 10.24
C ILE A 14 1.54 4.51 10.19
N ILE A 15 0.38 4.58 9.54
CA ILE A 15 -0.47 3.43 9.27
C ILE A 15 -0.23 3.04 7.82
N VAL A 16 0.11 1.78 7.59
CA VAL A 16 0.32 1.20 6.27
C VAL A 16 -0.72 0.12 6.06
N ASP A 17 -1.38 0.18 4.91
CA ASP A 17 -2.37 -0.80 4.49
C ASP A 17 -2.05 -1.27 3.07
N THR A 18 -2.29 -2.54 2.80
CA THR A 18 -1.99 -3.14 1.50
C THR A 18 -3.15 -3.98 1.03
N GLU A 19 -3.59 -3.74 -0.19
CA GLU A 19 -4.55 -4.61 -0.86
C GLU A 19 -3.79 -5.67 -1.67
N THR A 20 -4.35 -6.89 -1.71
CA THR A 20 -3.70 -8.02 -2.36
C THR A 20 -4.67 -8.78 -3.26
N THR A 21 -4.15 -9.68 -4.10
CA THR A 21 -4.99 -10.60 -4.89
C THR A 21 -5.87 -11.53 -4.05
N GLY A 22 -5.60 -11.68 -2.74
CA GLY A 22 -6.48 -12.36 -1.79
C GLY A 22 -6.72 -13.85 -2.07
N LEU A 23 -5.73 -14.55 -2.63
CA LEU A 23 -5.77 -15.98 -2.98
C LEU A 23 -5.48 -16.85 -1.75
N TYR A 24 -4.20 -17.03 -1.43
CA TYR A 24 -3.72 -17.99 -0.42
C TYR A 24 -2.71 -17.37 0.56
N GLY A 25 -2.49 -16.06 0.48
CA GLY A 25 -1.39 -15.38 1.13
C GLY A 25 -0.06 -15.56 0.39
N TYR A 26 1.02 -15.06 1.02
CA TYR A 26 2.37 -15.16 0.48
C TYR A 26 2.82 -16.62 0.31
N PRO A 27 3.53 -16.99 -0.78
CA PRO A 27 4.03 -16.14 -1.87
C PRO A 27 3.10 -16.02 -3.07
N HIS A 28 1.85 -16.51 -2.97
CA HIS A 28 0.93 -16.56 -4.09
C HIS A 28 0.24 -15.21 -4.33
N ASP A 29 0.05 -14.44 -3.26
CA ASP A 29 -0.55 -13.12 -3.35
C ASP A 29 0.41 -12.03 -3.76
N LEU A 30 -0.05 -11.23 -4.72
CA LEU A 30 0.60 -10.01 -5.14
C LEU A 30 -0.05 -8.84 -4.42
N VAL A 31 0.78 -7.88 -3.97
CA VAL A 31 0.30 -6.60 -3.43
C VAL A 31 -0.12 -5.73 -4.60
N LEU A 32 -1.40 -5.38 -4.68
CA LEU A 32 -1.98 -4.60 -5.78
C LEU A 32 -1.93 -3.10 -5.49
N GLU A 33 -2.05 -2.71 -4.23
CA GLU A 33 -2.05 -1.32 -3.79
C GLU A 33 -1.35 -1.20 -2.45
N ILE A 34 -0.67 -0.08 -2.24
CA ILE A 34 -0.08 0.28 -0.95
C ILE A 34 -0.57 1.68 -0.62
N GLY A 35 -1.32 1.78 0.47
CA GLY A 35 -1.74 3.04 1.08
C GLY A 35 -0.97 3.30 2.37
N ALA A 36 -0.64 4.56 2.63
CA ALA A 36 -0.14 4.96 3.93
C ALA A 36 -0.63 6.35 4.32
N VAL A 37 -0.99 6.48 5.60
CA VAL A 37 -1.34 7.75 6.23
C VAL A 37 -0.42 8.03 7.41
N ALA A 38 -0.12 9.30 7.64
CA ALA A 38 0.48 9.76 8.88
C ALA A 38 -0.60 10.34 9.79
N VAL A 39 -0.59 9.95 11.06
CA VAL A 39 -1.49 10.47 12.09
C VAL A 39 -0.65 11.19 13.12
N ASP A 40 -0.88 12.49 13.27
CA ASP A 40 -0.33 13.30 14.34
C ASP A 40 -1.16 13.08 15.61
N LEU A 41 -0.54 12.60 16.69
CA LEU A 41 -1.24 12.25 17.92
C LEU A 41 -1.61 13.46 18.79
N GLU A 42 -0.92 14.60 18.62
CA GLU A 42 -1.18 15.83 19.35
C GLU A 42 -2.37 16.57 18.72
N THR A 43 -2.30 16.80 17.40
CA THR A 43 -3.32 17.56 16.65
C THR A 43 -4.50 16.69 16.21
N ARG A 44 -4.31 15.36 16.18
CA ARG A 44 -5.27 14.37 15.65
C ARG A 44 -5.58 14.52 14.17
N GLU A 45 -4.69 15.18 13.43
CA GLU A 45 -4.79 15.29 11.99
C GLU A 45 -4.31 14.01 11.31
N VAL A 46 -4.96 13.68 10.19
CA VAL A 46 -4.61 12.54 9.33
C VAL A 46 -4.23 13.09 7.96
N GLU A 47 -3.07 12.67 7.46
CA GLU A 47 -2.55 13.08 6.17
C GLU A 47 -2.24 11.87 5.30
N ASP A 48 -2.71 11.86 4.06
CA ASP A 48 -2.33 10.85 3.05
C ASP A 48 -0.89 11.08 2.60
N ILE A 49 0.00 10.13 2.89
CA ILE A 49 1.44 10.28 2.64
C ILE A 49 1.93 9.39 1.49
N TYR A 50 1.22 8.29 1.21
CA TYR A 50 1.51 7.39 0.12
C TYR A 50 0.24 6.71 -0.37
N ASP A 51 0.09 6.64 -1.68
CA ASP A 51 -0.97 5.90 -2.36
C ASP A 51 -0.40 5.49 -3.72
N GLN A 52 -0.24 4.19 -3.93
CA GLN A 52 0.28 3.66 -5.18
C GLN A 52 -0.34 2.31 -5.52
N VAL A 53 -0.97 2.27 -6.70
CA VAL A 53 -1.31 1.03 -7.40
C VAL A 53 -0.04 0.44 -8.04
N ILE A 54 0.20 -0.84 -7.77
CA ILE A 54 1.35 -1.59 -8.26
C ILE A 54 1.01 -2.28 -9.59
N GLY A 55 1.72 -1.89 -10.65
CA GLY A 55 1.61 -2.54 -11.94
C GLY A 55 2.47 -3.80 -12.01
N TYR A 56 1.87 -4.92 -12.41
CA TYR A 56 2.57 -6.16 -12.72
C TYR A 56 2.54 -6.44 -14.22
N ASP A 57 3.52 -7.19 -14.69
CA ASP A 57 3.48 -7.79 -16.02
C ASP A 57 2.42 -8.89 -16.05
N ILE A 58 1.31 -8.62 -16.74
CA ILE A 58 0.15 -9.52 -16.87
C ILE A 58 0.55 -10.85 -17.51
N ASP A 59 1.56 -10.86 -18.37
CA ASP A 59 2.01 -12.07 -19.05
C ASP A 59 2.81 -12.99 -18.10
N ALA A 60 3.47 -12.41 -17.10
CA ALA A 60 4.19 -13.14 -16.06
C ALA A 60 3.25 -13.69 -14.96
N MET A 61 1.99 -13.25 -14.92
CA MET A 61 1.03 -13.66 -13.90
C MET A 61 0.40 -15.04 -14.16
N THR A 62 0.08 -15.74 -13.07
CA THR A 62 -0.78 -16.93 -13.14
C THR A 62 -2.21 -16.56 -13.51
N THR A 63 -2.98 -17.50 -14.03
CA THR A 63 -4.40 -17.30 -14.33
C THR A 63 -5.20 -16.89 -13.10
N GLN A 64 -4.90 -17.46 -11.93
CA GLN A 64 -5.56 -17.10 -10.67
C GLN A 64 -5.31 -15.63 -10.30
N GLN A 65 -4.06 -15.19 -10.36
CA GLN A 65 -3.72 -13.80 -10.04
C GLN A 65 -4.39 -12.82 -11.02
N ARG A 66 -4.45 -13.16 -12.32
CA ARG A 66 -5.16 -12.33 -13.32
C ARG A 66 -6.65 -12.24 -13.04
N ASN A 67 -7.29 -13.33 -12.62
CA ASN A 67 -8.73 -13.34 -12.33
C ASN A 67 -9.10 -12.51 -11.08
N CYS A 68 -8.13 -12.17 -10.24
CA CYS A 68 -8.30 -11.34 -9.06
C CYS A 68 -8.01 -9.86 -9.29
N MET A 69 -7.54 -9.50 -10.50
CA MET A 69 -7.45 -8.10 -10.91
C MET A 69 -8.79 -7.70 -11.55
N VAL A 70 -9.43 -6.66 -11.02
CA VAL A 70 -10.69 -6.10 -11.54
C VAL A 70 -10.42 -5.05 -12.61
#